data_AF-A0A9X6W369-F1
#
_entry.id   AF-A0A9X6W369-F1
#
_cell.length_a   1.000
_cell.length_b   1.000
_cell.length_c   1.000
_cell.angle_alpha   90.00
_cell.angle_beta   90.00
_cell.angle_gamma   90.00
#
_symmetry.space_group_name_H-M   'P 1'
#
loop_
_entity.id
_entity.type
_entity.pdbx_description
1 polymer ?
#
loop_
_entity_poly.entity_id
_entity_poly.type
_entity_poly.pdbx_seq_one_letter_code
_entity_poly.pdbx_strand_id
1 'polypeptide(L)' 'MPNELNTTGKWRLEILAIFPMKENVVYSTTYQGRLGVAYIKVRLKALLKDWSTSGEYYGVGWRIKKES' A
#
# COMPACT_ATOMS: atom_id res chain seq x y z
N MET A 1 -16.19 -12.59 -1.91
CA MET A 1 -15.21 -11.89 -2.78
C MET A 1 -15.53 -12.26 -4.23
N PRO A 2 -16.04 -11.33 -5.09
CA PRO A 2 -15.16 -10.76 -6.13
C PRO A 2 -15.55 -9.39 -6.75
N ASN A 3 -16.73 -8.80 -6.51
CA ASN A 3 -17.19 -7.63 -7.29
C ASN A 3 -16.42 -6.33 -6.98
N GLU A 4 -15.92 -6.19 -5.76
CA GLU A 4 -15.20 -4.98 -5.36
C GLU A 4 -13.84 -4.82 -6.07
N LEU A 5 -13.17 -5.91 -6.45
CA LEU A 5 -11.87 -5.86 -7.14
C LEU A 5 -11.97 -5.25 -8.55
N ASN A 6 -13.13 -5.36 -9.19
CA ASN A 6 -13.41 -4.73 -10.48
C ASN A 6 -13.85 -3.27 -10.37
N THR A 7 -14.05 -2.78 -9.13
CA THR A 7 -14.40 -1.36 -8.91
C THR A 7 -13.29 -0.50 -9.47
N THR A 8 -13.68 0.35 -10.40
CA THR A 8 -12.77 1.32 -11.00
C THR A 8 -12.86 2.62 -10.21
N GLY A 9 -11.72 3.25 -9.95
CA GLY A 9 -11.67 4.47 -9.17
C GLY A 9 -10.25 5.01 -9.10
N LYS A 10 -10.10 6.13 -8.41
CA LYS A 10 -8.80 6.64 -8.02
C LYS A 10 -8.49 6.09 -6.63
N TRP A 11 -7.31 5.49 -6.48
CA TRP A 11 -6.90 4.79 -5.28
C TRP A 11 -5.59 5.38 -4.79
N ARG A 12 -5.56 5.82 -3.55
CA ARG A 12 -4.34 6.19 -2.86
C ARG A 12 -3.74 4.95 -2.21
N LEU A 13 -2.55 4.59 -2.68
CA LEU A 13 -1.75 3.47 -2.19
C LEU A 13 -0.75 4.04 -1.19
N GLU A 14 -0.77 3.52 0.04
CA GLU A 14 0.13 3.96 1.11
C GLU A 14 0.88 2.75 1.67
N ILE A 15 2.18 2.90 1.88
CA ILE A 15 3.04 1.92 2.53
C ILE A 15 3.45 2.50 3.87
N LEU A 16 3.32 1.69 4.90
CA LEU A 16 3.57 2.05 6.28
C LEU A 16 4.82 1.31 6.76
N ALA A 17 5.78 2.03 7.34
CA ALA A 17 6.79 1.39 8.18
C ALA A 17 6.25 1.30 9.60
N ILE A 18 6.32 0.10 10.18
CA ILE A 18 5.79 -0.20 11.51
C ILE A 18 6.95 -0.14 12.51
N PHE A 19 6.91 0.86 13.38
CA PHE A 19 7.78 0.98 14.55
C PHE A 19 6.99 0.60 15.81
N PRO A 20 7.63 0.18 16.92
CA PRO A 20 6.93 -0.37 18.09
C PRO A 20 5.92 0.59 18.74
N MET A 21 5.97 1.90 18.45
CA MET A 21 5.03 2.90 18.97
C MET A 21 4.47 3.84 17.89
N LYS A 22 4.78 3.62 16.60
CA LYS A 22 4.38 4.56 15.55
C LYS A 22 4.31 3.89 14.18
N GLU A 23 3.27 4.20 13.44
CA GLU A 23 3.20 3.93 12.01
C GLU A 23 3.53 5.21 11.24
N ASN A 24 4.47 5.12 10.29
CA ASN A 24 4.79 6.23 9.40
C ASN A 24 4.52 5.83 7.95
N VAL A 25 3.85 6.70 7.20
CA VAL A 25 3.71 6.54 5.75
C VAL A 25 5.06 6.82 5.11
N VAL A 26 5.73 5.78 4.62
CA VAL A 26 7.05 5.86 3.97
C VAL A 26 6.94 5.98 2.44
N TYR A 27 5.77 5.68 1.89
CA TYR A 27 5.48 5.88 0.48
C TYR A 27 3.99 6.10 0.29
N SER A 28 3.64 7.06 -0.55
CA SER A 28 2.27 7.32 -0.98
C SER A 28 2.26 7.58 -2.47
N THR A 29 1.34 6.96 -3.18
CA THR A 29 1.11 7.23 -4.60
C THR A 29 -0.37 7.07 -4.91
N THR A 30 -0.80 7.62 -6.03
CA THR A 30 -2.17 7.52 -6.52
C THR A 30 -2.20 6.69 -7.80
N TYR A 31 -3.20 5.83 -7.90
CA TYR A 31 -3.42 4.96 -9.04
C TYR A 31 -4.89 5.04 -9.46
N GLN A 32 -5.12 5.33 -10.73
CA GLN A 32 -6.46 5.30 -11.32
C GLN A 32 -6.65 3.99 -12.08
N GLY A 33 -7.69 3.24 -11.72
CA GLY A 33 -8.01 1.97 -12.36
C GLY A 33 -8.76 1.02 -11.43
N ARG A 34 -8.65 -0.27 -11.70
CA ARG A 34 -9.34 -1.32 -10.93
C ARG A 34 -8.69 -1.56 -9.56
N LEU A 35 -9.50 -1.72 -8.52
CA LEU A 35 -9.06 -1.99 -7.16
C LEU A 35 -8.13 -3.22 -7.07
N GLY A 36 -8.40 -4.28 -7.83
CA GLY A 36 -7.54 -5.47 -7.86
C GLY A 36 -6.11 -5.18 -8.32
N VAL A 37 -5.94 -4.28 -9.29
CA VAL A 37 -4.62 -3.84 -9.74
C VAL A 37 -3.96 -2.96 -8.67
N ALA A 38 -4.75 -2.13 -7.99
CA ALA A 38 -4.31 -1.31 -6.86
C ALA A 38 -3.71 -2.19 -5.73
N TYR A 39 -4.38 -3.30 -5.41
CA TYR A 39 -3.91 -4.34 -4.47
C TYR A 39 -2.59 -4.95 -4.86
N ILE A 40 -2.45 -5.39 -6.11
CA ILE A 40 -1.21 -5.99 -6.60
C ILE A 40 -0.06 -4.97 -6.54
N LYS A 41 -0.31 -3.73 -7.00
CA LYS A 41 0.69 -2.66 -7.01
C LYS A 41 1.20 -2.31 -5.62
N VAL A 42 0.30 -2.15 -4.64
CA VAL A 42 0.72 -1.78 -3.28
C VAL A 42 1.47 -2.92 -2.60
N ARG A 43 1.06 -4.19 -2.79
CA ARG A 43 1.77 -5.35 -2.24
C ARG A 43 3.17 -5.50 -2.81
N LEU A 44 3.32 -5.39 -4.13
CA LEU A 44 4.64 -5.46 -4.77
C LEU A 44 5.57 -4.34 -4.26
N LYS A 45 5.05 -3.11 -4.15
CA LYS A 45 5.84 -1.99 -3.64
C LYS A 45 6.17 -2.13 -2.15
N ALA A 46 5.27 -2.68 -1.33
CA ALA A 46 5.51 -2.96 0.07
C ALA A 46 6.63 -4.01 0.25
N LEU A 47 6.59 -5.10 -0.52
CA LEU A 47 7.65 -6.11 -0.51
C LEU A 47 9.00 -5.54 -0.94
N LEU A 48 9.03 -4.76 -2.02
CA LEU A 48 10.26 -4.10 -2.46
C LEU A 48 10.79 -3.13 -1.40
N LYS A 49 9.90 -2.42 -0.71
CA LYS A 49 10.29 -1.51 0.37
C LYS A 49 10.83 -2.28 1.58
N ASP A 50 10.20 -3.37 1.95
CA ASP A 50 10.66 -4.27 3.01
C ASP A 50 12.06 -4.82 2.74
N TRP A 51 12.35 -5.21 1.50
CA TRP A 51 13.70 -5.65 1.10
C TRP A 51 14.73 -4.51 1.01
N SER A 52 14.30 -3.32 0.61
CA SER A 52 15.22 -2.18 0.42
C SER A 52 15.54 -1.42 1.71
N THR A 53 14.77 -1.61 2.78
CA THR A 53 14.93 -0.82 3.99
C THR A 53 15.70 -1.66 5.00
N SER A 54 17.01 -1.45 5.11
CA SER A 54 17.84 -2.06 6.15
C SER A 54 17.74 -1.21 7.42
N GLY A 55 16.91 -1.61 8.40
CA GLY A 55 16.76 -0.86 9.66
C GLY A 55 15.74 -1.42 10.66
N GLU A 56 15.73 -0.85 11.87
CA GLU A 56 14.95 -1.23 13.07
C GLU A 56 13.43 -0.97 12.96
N TYR A 57 12.76 -1.42 11.90
CA TYR A 57 11.30 -1.46 11.86
C TYR A 57 10.83 -2.92 11.96
N TYR A 58 9.69 -3.14 12.63
CA TYR A 58 9.14 -4.47 12.89
C TYR A 58 8.50 -5.09 11.65
N GLY A 59 8.19 -4.27 10.65
CA GLY A 59 7.73 -4.72 9.33
C GLY A 59 7.17 -3.58 8.48
N VAL A 60 6.79 -3.94 7.25
CA VAL A 60 6.14 -3.03 6.31
C VAL A 60 4.68 -3.42 6.11
N GLY A 61 3.78 -2.49 6.44
CA GLY A 61 2.35 -2.59 6.16
C GLY A 61 1.97 -1.82 4.89
N TRP A 62 0.72 -2.01 4.44
CA TRP A 62 0.16 -1.23 3.34
C TRP A 62 -1.33 -1.02 3.52
N ARG A 63 -1.84 0.07 2.95
CA ARG A 63 -3.28 0.37 2.89
C ARG A 63 -3.66 1.03 1.58
N ILE A 64 -4.92 0.85 1.19
CA ILE A 64 -5.52 1.45 0.00
C ILE A 64 -6.70 2.29 0.46
N LYS A 65 -6.78 3.53 -0.01
CA LYS A 65 -7.91 4.42 0.21
C LYS A 65 -8.51 4.80 -1.13
N LYS A 66 -9.84 4.80 -1.23
CA LYS A 66 -10.50 5.40 -2.39
C LYS A 66 -10.34 6.92 -2.30
N GLU A 67 -9.82 7.53 -3.35
CA GLU A 67 -9.98 8.98 -3.55
C GLU A 67 -11.28 9.19 -4.33
N SER A 68 -12.07 10.16 -3.85
CA SER A 68 -13.41 10.51 -4.34
C SER A 68 -13.53 10.53 -5.86
#